data_AF-A0A7S3H8D9-F1
#
_entry.id   AF-A0A7S3H8D9-F1
#
_cell.length_a   1.000
_cell.length_b   1.000
_cell.length_c   1.000
_cell.angle_alpha   90.00
_cell.angle_beta   90.00
_cell.angle_gamma   90.00
#
_symmetry.space_group_name_H-M   'P 1'
#
loop_
_entity.id
_entity.type
_entity.pdbx_description
1 polymer ?
#
loop_
_entity_poly.entity_id
_entity_poly.type
_entity_poly.pdbx_seq_one_letter_code
_entity_poly.pdbx_strand_id
1 'polypeptide(L)'
;CKDMYRVVKSITDGQKKFEKASAAGDHKRAAELLIKMINVDIGHRTIVPKARLDLARTYRHLKKHKEAKQEAELVIQADENSAEAYKILGQVLVDLEDYEAAVIKFNKAKELSQGQDREIEDELRKAEAALKQSKQKDYYKTLKVSRKATLKEIKKAYRELALIWHPDKHKGEEDKERAEKQFQLVAEAYEVLSDDEKRQKYDRGEDVFPNQGGGGGQQHHQGFGGNPFFRQGGQQFHFRFG
;
A
#
# COMPACT_ATOMS: atom_id res chain seq x y z
N CYS A 1 36.68 -16.99 -30.43
CA CYS A 1 36.71 -18.43 -30.10
C CYS A 1 35.34 -19.07 -30.30
N LYS A 2 35.29 -20.34 -30.72
CA LYS A 2 34.05 -21.10 -30.96
C LYS A 2 33.11 -21.14 -29.75
N ASP A 3 33.64 -21.03 -28.54
CA ASP A 3 32.85 -21.09 -27.31
C ASP A 3 32.03 -19.82 -27.06
N MET A 4 32.58 -18.64 -27.34
CA MET A 4 31.80 -17.38 -27.28
C MET A 4 30.63 -17.39 -28.27
N TYR A 5 30.84 -17.94 -29.47
CA TYR A 5 29.76 -18.08 -30.46
C TYR A 5 28.63 -18.99 -29.97
N ARG A 6 28.96 -20.10 -29.28
CA ARG A 6 27.96 -21.02 -28.70
C ARG A 6 27.13 -20.36 -27.60
N VAL A 7 27.78 -19.59 -26.72
CA VAL A 7 27.12 -18.83 -25.65
C VAL A 7 26.12 -17.83 -26.24
N VAL A 8 26.58 -16.98 -27.16
CA VAL A 8 25.73 -15.98 -27.82
C VAL A 8 24.56 -16.64 -28.53
N LYS A 9 24.80 -17.72 -29.30
CA LYS A 9 23.74 -18.46 -29.98
C LYS A 9 22.71 -19.01 -28.99
N SER A 10 23.15 -19.63 -27.89
CA SER A 10 22.28 -20.17 -26.85
C SER A 10 21.40 -19.09 -26.22
N ILE A 11 21.97 -17.92 -25.94
CA ILE A 11 21.22 -16.78 -25.40
C ILE A 11 20.20 -16.26 -26.42
N THR A 12 20.59 -16.06 -27.69
CA THR A 12 19.67 -15.57 -28.73
C THR A 12 18.52 -16.54 -29.00
N ASP A 13 18.80 -17.85 -28.99
CA ASP A 13 17.77 -18.88 -29.17
C ASP A 13 16.86 -18.95 -27.93
N GLY A 14 17.43 -18.77 -26.73
CA GLY A 14 16.67 -18.65 -25.48
C GLY A 14 15.70 -17.46 -25.52
N GLN A 15 16.18 -16.29 -25.97
CA GLN A 15 15.37 -15.07 -26.02
C GLN A 15 14.17 -15.22 -26.96
N LYS A 16 14.37 -15.77 -28.16
CA LYS A 16 13.27 -16.06 -29.10
C LYS A 16 12.22 -17.02 -28.50
N LYS A 17 12.68 -18.05 -27.79
CA LYS A 17 11.77 -19.01 -27.13
C LYS A 17 11.01 -18.34 -25.99
N PHE A 18 11.67 -17.47 -25.22
CA PHE A 18 11.06 -16.70 -24.15
C PHE A 18 9.97 -15.78 -24.70
N GLU A 19 10.26 -14.98 -25.73
CA GLU A 19 9.30 -14.07 -26.36
C GLU A 19 8.07 -14.83 -26.85
N LYS A 20 8.27 -16.00 -27.49
CA LYS A 20 7.16 -16.87 -27.93
C LYS A 20 6.34 -17.41 -26.76
N ALA A 21 6.97 -17.86 -25.67
CA ALA A 21 6.26 -18.38 -24.50
C ALA A 21 5.49 -17.26 -23.77
N SER A 22 6.10 -16.08 -23.66
CA SER A 22 5.48 -14.89 -23.07
C SER A 22 4.26 -14.43 -23.87
N ALA A 23 4.38 -14.36 -25.20
CA ALA A 23 3.27 -14.03 -26.10
C ALA A 23 2.13 -15.07 -26.05
N ALA A 24 2.44 -16.33 -25.75
CA ALA A 24 1.45 -17.38 -25.54
C ALA A 24 0.80 -17.36 -24.14
N GLY A 25 1.21 -16.46 -23.25
CA GLY A 25 0.75 -16.41 -21.86
C GLY A 25 1.29 -17.54 -20.97
N ASP A 26 2.24 -18.35 -21.47
CA ASP A 26 2.88 -19.41 -20.69
C ASP A 26 4.01 -18.84 -19.84
N HIS A 27 3.61 -18.11 -18.79
CA HIS A 27 4.53 -17.47 -17.87
C HIS A 27 5.42 -18.47 -17.11
N LYS A 28 4.96 -19.70 -16.90
CA LYS A 28 5.78 -20.75 -16.27
C LYS A 28 6.95 -21.12 -17.16
N ARG A 29 6.68 -21.39 -18.44
CA ARG A 29 7.73 -21.72 -19.39
C ARG A 29 8.64 -20.53 -19.67
N ALA A 30 8.10 -19.32 -19.73
CA ALA A 30 8.87 -18.10 -19.88
C ALA A 30 9.91 -17.95 -18.75
N ALA A 31 9.50 -18.17 -17.49
CA ALA A 31 10.40 -18.09 -16.34
C ALA A 31 11.53 -19.14 -16.41
N GLU A 32 11.22 -20.40 -16.77
CA GLU A 32 12.23 -21.45 -16.93
C GLU A 32 13.28 -21.10 -18.01
N LEU A 33 12.84 -20.48 -19.11
CA LEU A 33 13.72 -20.08 -20.20
C LEU A 33 14.64 -18.94 -19.77
N LEU A 34 14.12 -17.95 -19.04
CA LEU A 34 14.92 -16.85 -18.48
C LEU A 34 15.96 -17.34 -17.47
N ILE A 35 15.59 -18.24 -16.56
CA ILE A 35 16.53 -18.85 -15.61
C ILE A 35 17.65 -19.58 -16.35
N LYS A 36 17.31 -20.36 -17.40
CA LYS A 36 18.32 -21.03 -18.23
C LYS A 36 19.24 -20.02 -18.91
N MET A 37 18.69 -18.92 -19.44
CA MET A 37 19.50 -17.87 -20.07
C MET A 37 20.45 -17.20 -19.09
N ILE A 38 20.00 -16.88 -17.87
CA ILE A 38 20.85 -16.32 -16.81
C ILE A 38 22.00 -17.28 -16.47
N ASN A 39 21.72 -18.58 -16.39
CA ASN A 39 22.73 -19.58 -16.02
C ASN A 39 23.73 -19.91 -17.14
N VAL A 40 23.44 -19.57 -18.41
CA VAL A 40 24.38 -19.74 -19.52
C VAL A 40 25.61 -18.86 -19.35
N ASP A 41 25.42 -17.62 -18.89
CA ASP A 41 26.51 -16.70 -18.53
C ASP A 41 26.03 -15.73 -17.43
N ILE A 42 26.23 -16.15 -16.18
CA ILE A 42 25.77 -15.42 -14.98
C ILE A 42 26.45 -14.05 -14.85
N GLY A 43 27.64 -13.88 -15.42
CA GLY A 43 28.43 -12.65 -15.34
C GLY A 43 28.12 -11.62 -16.45
N HIS A 44 27.20 -11.93 -17.38
CA HIS A 44 27.00 -11.10 -18.55
C HIS A 44 26.33 -9.75 -18.22
N ARG A 45 27.13 -8.68 -18.20
CA ARG A 45 26.77 -7.33 -17.73
C ARG A 45 25.51 -6.71 -18.36
N THR A 46 25.18 -7.05 -19.59
CA THR A 46 24.04 -6.43 -20.30
C THR A 46 22.82 -7.34 -20.46
N ILE A 47 23.01 -8.66 -20.38
CA ILE A 47 21.97 -9.65 -20.69
C ILE A 47 21.32 -10.12 -19.38
N VAL A 48 22.14 -10.42 -18.37
CA VAL A 48 21.65 -10.89 -17.08
C VAL A 48 20.73 -9.86 -16.42
N PRO A 49 21.07 -8.56 -16.33
CA PRO A 49 20.16 -7.58 -15.76
C PRO A 49 18.81 -7.53 -16.49
N LYS A 50 18.82 -7.51 -17.83
CA LYS A 50 17.58 -7.50 -18.63
C LYS A 50 16.75 -8.76 -18.40
N ALA A 51 17.38 -9.93 -18.45
CA ALA A 51 16.70 -11.21 -18.22
C ALA A 51 16.13 -11.32 -16.80
N ARG A 52 16.80 -10.77 -15.79
CA ARG A 52 16.30 -10.70 -14.41
C ARG A 52 15.10 -9.77 -14.27
N LEU A 53 15.10 -8.62 -14.94
CA LEU A 53 13.94 -7.73 -14.97
C LEU A 53 12.73 -8.37 -15.67
N ASP A 54 12.95 -9.07 -16.79
CA ASP A 54 11.90 -9.85 -17.45
C ASP A 54 11.40 -11.01 -16.58
N LEU A 55 12.29 -11.63 -15.80
CA LEU A 55 11.94 -12.69 -14.86
C LEU A 55 11.11 -12.13 -13.71
N ALA A 56 11.45 -10.96 -13.18
CA ALA A 56 10.67 -10.27 -12.17
C ALA A 56 9.25 -9.97 -12.66
N ARG A 57 9.09 -9.42 -13.87
CA ARG A 57 7.76 -9.21 -14.50
C ARG A 57 7.00 -10.53 -14.64
N THR A 58 7.67 -11.58 -15.11
CA THR A 58 7.07 -12.91 -15.27
C THR A 58 6.61 -13.50 -13.93
N TYR A 59 7.39 -13.32 -12.86
CA TYR A 59 7.02 -13.74 -11.52
C TYR A 59 5.84 -12.96 -10.94
N ARG A 60 5.69 -11.67 -11.28
CA ARG A 60 4.47 -10.92 -10.94
C ARG A 60 3.22 -11.55 -11.56
N HIS A 61 3.26 -11.92 -12.84
CA HIS A 61 2.15 -12.64 -13.48
C HIS A 61 1.85 -13.99 -12.82
N LEU A 62 2.88 -14.67 -12.30
CA LEU A 62 2.75 -15.92 -11.55
C LEU A 62 2.36 -15.73 -10.07
N LYS A 63 2.15 -14.49 -9.61
CA LYS A 63 1.89 -14.13 -8.21
C LYS A 63 3.01 -14.54 -7.23
N LYS A 64 4.22 -14.70 -7.75
CA LYS A 64 5.46 -15.00 -7.01
C LYS A 64 6.17 -13.70 -6.61
N HIS A 65 5.49 -12.87 -5.84
CA HIS A 65 5.92 -11.50 -5.58
C HIS A 65 7.23 -11.43 -4.78
N LYS A 66 7.51 -12.42 -3.91
CA LYS A 66 8.76 -12.47 -3.14
C LYS A 66 9.96 -12.75 -4.04
N GLU A 67 9.82 -13.68 -4.96
CA GLU A 67 10.84 -14.01 -5.96
C GLU A 67 11.02 -12.85 -6.95
N ALA A 68 9.94 -12.21 -7.38
CA ALA A 68 10.00 -11.02 -8.23
C ALA A 68 10.80 -9.88 -7.57
N LYS A 69 10.59 -9.67 -6.27
CA LYS A 69 11.31 -8.66 -5.47
C LYS A 69 12.81 -8.94 -5.47
N GLN A 70 13.20 -10.18 -5.18
CA GLN A 70 14.61 -10.59 -5.15
C GLN A 70 15.31 -10.36 -6.49
N GLU A 71 14.66 -10.70 -7.61
CA GLU A 71 15.25 -10.51 -8.94
C GLU A 71 15.49 -9.03 -9.27
N ALA A 72 14.56 -8.14 -8.92
CA ALA A 72 14.74 -6.70 -9.12
C ALA A 72 15.84 -6.12 -8.19
N GLU A 73 15.91 -6.58 -6.94
CA GLU A 73 16.95 -6.17 -5.99
C GLU A 73 18.36 -6.60 -6.43
N LEU A 74 18.51 -7.80 -7.01
CA LEU A 74 19.79 -8.24 -7.59
C LEU A 74 20.26 -7.35 -8.74
N VAL A 75 19.34 -6.80 -9.53
CA VAL A 75 19.69 -5.85 -10.58
C VAL A 75 20.12 -4.51 -9.99
N ILE A 76 19.42 -4.01 -8.97
CA ILE A 76 19.79 -2.76 -8.27
C ILE A 76 21.16 -2.89 -7.59
N GLN A 77 21.47 -4.04 -6.99
CA GLN A 77 22.78 -4.31 -6.39
C GLN A 77 23.91 -4.30 -7.43
N ALA A 78 23.62 -4.68 -8.67
CA ALA A 78 24.59 -4.66 -9.76
C ALA A 78 24.67 -3.28 -10.45
N ASP A 79 23.57 -2.54 -10.51
CA ASP A 79 23.44 -1.22 -11.13
C ASP A 79 22.42 -0.35 -10.35
N GLU A 80 22.95 0.51 -9.49
CA GLU A 80 22.17 1.44 -8.67
C GLU A 80 21.50 2.56 -9.49
N ASN A 81 21.85 2.72 -10.77
CA ASN A 81 21.27 3.73 -11.65
C ASN A 81 20.17 3.18 -12.57
N SER A 82 19.75 1.93 -12.36
CA SER A 82 18.73 1.29 -13.18
C SER A 82 17.32 1.77 -12.83
N ALA A 83 16.84 2.84 -13.48
CA ALA A 83 15.48 3.36 -13.30
C ALA A 83 14.41 2.27 -13.49
N GLU A 84 14.59 1.40 -14.48
CA GLU A 84 13.67 0.30 -14.79
C GLU A 84 13.61 -0.74 -13.65
N ALA A 85 14.72 -1.02 -12.97
CA ALA A 85 14.74 -1.94 -11.84
C ALA A 85 13.97 -1.38 -10.63
N TYR A 86 14.13 -0.07 -10.36
CA TYR A 86 13.35 0.61 -9.32
C TYR A 86 11.86 0.67 -9.67
N LYS A 87 11.50 0.90 -10.93
CA LYS A 87 10.10 0.85 -11.40
C LYS A 87 9.49 -0.53 -11.12
N ILE A 88 10.11 -1.60 -11.61
CA ILE A 88 9.60 -2.97 -11.38
C ILE A 88 9.52 -3.28 -9.89
N LEU A 89 10.54 -2.93 -9.10
CA LEU A 89 10.52 -3.16 -7.66
C LEU A 89 9.36 -2.40 -6.99
N GLY A 90 9.10 -1.15 -7.38
CA GLY A 90 7.95 -0.38 -6.93
C GLY A 90 6.63 -1.11 -7.22
N GLN A 91 6.46 -1.60 -8.45
CA GLN A 91 5.28 -2.37 -8.83
C GLN A 91 5.12 -3.66 -8.01
N VAL A 92 6.21 -4.40 -7.77
CA VAL A 92 6.19 -5.61 -6.93
C VAL A 92 5.80 -5.28 -5.48
N LEU A 93 6.27 -4.15 -4.95
CA LEU A 93 5.95 -3.71 -3.59
C LEU A 93 4.48 -3.29 -3.46
N VAL A 94 3.89 -2.68 -4.51
CA VAL A 94 2.44 -2.46 -4.58
C VAL A 94 1.68 -3.77 -4.55
N ASP A 95 2.12 -4.79 -5.31
CA ASP A 95 1.50 -6.12 -5.29
C ASP A 95 1.61 -6.80 -3.91
N LEU A 96 2.62 -6.44 -3.11
CA LEU A 96 2.83 -6.87 -1.72
C LEU A 96 2.12 -5.99 -0.69
N GLU A 97 1.37 -4.98 -1.12
CA GLU A 97 0.69 -3.97 -0.28
C GLU A 97 1.65 -3.13 0.61
N ASP A 98 2.95 -3.14 0.31
CA ASP A 98 3.97 -2.30 0.95
C ASP A 98 4.07 -0.96 0.22
N TYR A 99 3.01 -0.15 0.35
CA TYR A 99 2.85 1.09 -0.39
C TYR A 99 3.91 2.16 -0.02
N GLU A 100 4.40 2.15 1.23
CA GLU A 100 5.45 3.09 1.66
C GLU A 100 6.75 2.80 0.93
N ALA A 101 7.20 1.55 0.95
CA ALA A 101 8.40 1.16 0.22
C ALA A 101 8.22 1.38 -1.28
N ALA A 102 7.03 1.09 -1.84
CA ALA A 102 6.74 1.31 -3.25
C ALA A 102 6.93 2.77 -3.69
N VAL A 103 6.35 3.72 -2.94
CA VAL A 103 6.48 5.16 -3.23
C VAL A 103 7.94 5.61 -3.20
N ILE A 104 8.74 5.10 -2.25
CA ILE A 104 10.18 5.39 -2.19
C ILE A 104 10.89 4.89 -3.46
N LYS A 105 10.58 3.68 -3.92
CA LYS A 105 11.22 3.12 -5.13
C LYS A 105 10.78 3.86 -6.40
N PHE A 106 9.51 4.23 -6.53
CA PHE A 106 9.05 5.01 -7.68
C PHE A 106 9.65 6.41 -7.74
N ASN A 107 9.81 7.10 -6.60
CA ASN A 107 10.52 8.38 -6.55
C ASN A 107 11.97 8.22 -7.02
N LYS A 108 12.67 7.18 -6.57
CA LYS A 108 14.02 6.90 -7.04
C LYS A 108 14.07 6.59 -8.55
N ALA A 109 13.11 5.84 -9.05
CA ALA A 109 12.97 5.57 -10.49
C ALA A 109 12.77 6.87 -11.29
N LYS A 110 11.92 7.78 -10.79
CA LYS A 110 11.63 9.08 -11.40
C LYS A 110 12.85 9.99 -11.45
N GLU A 111 13.62 10.04 -10.36
CA GLU A 111 14.88 10.78 -10.29
C GLU A 111 15.87 10.28 -11.34
N LEU A 112 16.07 8.96 -11.42
CA LEU A 112 16.99 8.33 -12.37
C LEU A 112 16.56 8.50 -13.83
N SER A 113 15.25 8.53 -14.10
CA SER A 113 14.70 8.80 -15.43
C SER A 113 14.58 10.28 -15.77
N GLN A 114 15.03 11.19 -14.88
CA GLN A 114 14.89 12.65 -15.04
C GLN A 114 13.44 13.10 -15.32
N GLY A 115 12.44 12.37 -14.81
CA GLY A 115 11.02 12.65 -15.05
C GLY A 115 10.55 12.47 -16.50
N GLN A 116 11.33 11.84 -17.38
CA GLN A 116 10.95 11.64 -18.79
C GLN A 116 9.99 10.46 -18.99
N ASP A 117 9.99 9.49 -18.07
CA ASP A 117 9.11 8.32 -18.13
C ASP A 117 7.75 8.61 -17.48
N ARG A 118 6.73 8.85 -18.31
CA ARG A 118 5.35 9.10 -17.86
C ARG A 118 4.74 7.92 -17.13
N GLU A 119 5.14 6.69 -17.44
CA GLU A 119 4.61 5.50 -16.77
C GLU A 119 4.99 5.50 -15.29
N ILE A 120 6.23 5.90 -14.96
CA ILE A 120 6.69 6.02 -13.58
C ILE A 120 5.86 7.06 -12.82
N GLU A 121 5.54 8.19 -13.43
CA GLU A 121 4.72 9.22 -12.80
C GLU A 121 3.30 8.75 -12.52
N ASP A 122 2.68 8.06 -13.48
CA ASP A 122 1.34 7.49 -13.32
C ASP A 122 1.32 6.40 -12.24
N GLU A 123 2.34 5.55 -12.17
CA GLU A 123 2.46 4.52 -11.14
C GLU A 123 2.75 5.10 -9.77
N LEU A 124 3.62 6.12 -9.68
CA LEU A 124 3.88 6.85 -8.45
C LEU A 124 2.60 7.47 -7.90
N ARG A 125 1.82 8.17 -8.75
CA ARG A 125 0.55 8.76 -8.35
C ARG A 125 -0.44 7.72 -7.83
N LYS A 126 -0.52 6.55 -8.48
CA LYS A 126 -1.38 5.44 -8.03
C LYS A 126 -0.89 4.86 -6.70
N ALA A 127 0.42 4.70 -6.53
CA ALA A 127 1.02 4.21 -5.28
C ALA A 127 0.81 5.21 -4.13
N GLU A 128 0.94 6.51 -4.37
CA GLU A 128 0.65 7.56 -3.39
C GLU A 128 -0.83 7.58 -2.99
N ALA A 129 -1.74 7.43 -3.97
CA ALA A 129 -3.16 7.30 -3.70
C ALA A 129 -3.47 6.05 -2.87
N ALA A 130 -2.85 4.91 -3.19
CA ALA A 130 -2.99 3.67 -2.43
C ALA A 130 -2.41 3.79 -1.01
N LEU A 131 -1.27 4.47 -0.85
CA LEU A 131 -0.67 4.76 0.45
C LEU A 131 -1.56 5.70 1.29
N LYS A 132 -2.14 6.73 0.67
CA LYS A 132 -3.09 7.60 1.33
C LYS A 132 -4.31 6.81 1.77
N GLN A 133 -4.85 5.95 0.89
CA GLN A 133 -6.00 5.11 1.19
C GLN A 133 -5.71 4.07 2.27
N SER A 134 -4.52 3.46 2.30
CA SER A 134 -4.14 2.47 3.31
C SER A 134 -3.95 3.12 4.69
N LYS A 135 -3.52 4.39 4.73
CA LYS A 135 -3.43 5.19 5.95
C LYS A 135 -4.77 5.79 6.39
N GLN A 136 -5.70 5.99 5.45
CA GLN A 136 -7.04 6.48 5.78
C GLN A 136 -7.83 5.40 6.51
N LYS A 137 -8.40 5.78 7.65
CA LYS A 137 -9.26 4.93 8.46
C LYS A 137 -10.53 4.60 7.65
N ASP A 138 -10.87 3.31 7.55
CA ASP A 138 -12.15 2.88 6.95
C ASP A 138 -13.26 2.96 8.01
N TYR A 139 -13.93 4.10 8.12
CA TYR A 139 -14.94 4.36 9.15
C TYR A 139 -16.14 3.42 9.07
N TYR A 140 -16.50 2.96 7.87
CA TYR A 140 -17.58 1.98 7.70
C TYR A 140 -17.17 0.62 8.27
N LYS A 141 -15.92 0.19 8.04
CA LYS A 141 -15.37 -1.01 8.67
C LYS A 141 -15.24 -0.86 10.18
N THR A 142 -14.81 0.30 10.68
CA THR A 142 -14.72 0.58 12.12
C THR A 142 -16.09 0.44 12.80
N LEU A 143 -17.14 0.98 12.20
CA LEU A 143 -18.52 0.83 12.70
C LEU A 143 -19.18 -0.51 12.32
N LYS A 144 -18.50 -1.38 11.55
CA LYS A 144 -19.02 -2.66 11.06
C LYS A 144 -20.35 -2.53 10.30
N VAL A 145 -20.50 -1.47 9.52
CA VAL A 145 -21.69 -1.19 8.70
C VAL A 145 -21.35 -1.16 7.22
N SER A 146 -22.37 -1.39 6.37
CA SER A 146 -22.22 -1.25 4.91
C SER A 146 -22.01 0.21 4.52
N ARG A 147 -21.32 0.48 3.40
CA ARG A 147 -21.25 1.82 2.79
C ARG A 147 -22.63 2.40 2.45
N LYS A 148 -23.61 1.53 2.21
CA LYS A 148 -25.02 1.90 1.97
C LYS A 148 -25.84 2.04 3.26
N ALA A 149 -25.22 1.98 4.44
CA ALA A 149 -25.94 2.03 5.70
C ALA A 149 -26.67 3.36 5.88
N THR A 150 -27.88 3.27 6.43
CA THR A 150 -28.70 4.41 6.81
C THR A 150 -28.16 5.07 8.08
N LEU A 151 -28.49 6.34 8.31
CA LEU A 151 -28.11 7.05 9.54
C LEU A 151 -28.58 6.31 10.82
N LYS A 152 -29.72 5.61 10.74
CA LYS A 152 -30.25 4.80 11.84
C LYS A 152 -29.36 3.61 12.17
N GLU A 153 -28.83 2.93 11.15
CA GLU A 153 -27.91 1.80 11.31
C GLU A 153 -26.55 2.27 11.86
N ILE A 154 -26.04 3.39 11.36
CA ILE A 154 -24.80 4.03 11.84
C ILE A 154 -24.94 4.40 13.34
N LYS A 155 -26.05 5.04 13.73
CA LYS A 155 -26.36 5.37 15.14
C LYS A 155 -26.52 4.12 16.03
N LYS A 156 -27.06 3.04 15.48
CA LYS A 156 -27.21 1.77 16.21
C LYS A 156 -25.84 1.15 16.46
N ALA A 157 -25.03 1.01 15.42
CA ALA A 157 -23.69 0.43 15.50
C ALA A 157 -22.77 1.23 16.44
N TYR A 158 -22.81 2.56 16.38
CA TYR A 158 -22.07 3.42 17.30
C TYR A 158 -22.42 3.13 18.76
N ARG A 159 -23.72 3.06 19.10
CA ARG A 159 -24.16 2.78 20.49
C ARG A 159 -23.69 1.42 20.98
N GLU A 160 -23.76 0.39 20.12
CA GLU A 160 -23.31 -0.96 20.46
C GLU A 160 -21.79 -1.00 20.70
N LEU A 161 -21.01 -0.40 19.79
CA LEU A 161 -19.55 -0.38 19.89
C LEU A 161 -19.05 0.52 21.03
N ALA A 162 -19.70 1.65 21.29
CA ALA A 162 -19.39 2.53 22.42
C ALA A 162 -19.58 1.81 23.76
N LEU A 163 -20.62 0.97 23.89
CA LEU A 163 -20.83 0.15 25.09
C LEU A 163 -19.80 -0.98 25.21
N ILE A 164 -19.30 -1.52 24.10
CA ILE A 164 -18.27 -2.57 24.09
C ILE A 164 -16.91 -1.99 24.48
N TRP A 165 -16.54 -0.84 23.94
CA TRP A 165 -15.22 -0.21 24.14
C TRP A 165 -15.19 0.80 25.29
N HIS A 166 -16.26 0.92 26.08
CA HIS A 166 -16.27 1.81 27.25
C HIS A 166 -15.20 1.38 28.27
N PRO A 167 -14.36 2.29 28.78
CA PRO A 167 -13.25 1.96 29.69
C PRO A 167 -13.70 1.24 30.97
N ASP A 168 -14.93 1.49 31.45
CA ASP A 168 -15.50 0.78 32.62
C ASP A 168 -15.66 -0.74 32.40
N LYS A 169 -15.73 -1.22 31.16
CA LYS A 169 -15.85 -2.66 30.85
C LYS A 169 -14.52 -3.38 30.77
N HIS A 170 -13.41 -2.64 30.72
CA HIS A 170 -12.07 -3.19 30.52
C HIS A 170 -11.22 -3.05 31.79
N LYS A 171 -10.59 -4.14 32.21
CA LYS A 171 -9.78 -4.23 33.43
C LYS A 171 -8.31 -4.42 33.05
N GLY A 172 -7.41 -3.77 33.78
CA GLY A 172 -5.99 -3.75 33.43
C GLY A 172 -5.61 -2.54 32.56
N GLU A 173 -4.35 -2.14 32.60
CA GLU A 173 -3.87 -0.90 31.97
C GLU A 173 -3.76 -1.04 30.44
N GLU A 174 -3.21 -2.15 29.94
CA GLU A 174 -3.09 -2.43 28.51
C GLU A 174 -4.46 -2.58 27.81
N ASP A 175 -5.41 -3.27 28.46
CA ASP A 175 -6.76 -3.46 27.92
C ASP A 175 -7.56 -2.15 27.92
N LYS A 176 -7.36 -1.28 28.92
CA LYS A 176 -7.95 0.07 28.93
C LYS A 176 -7.38 0.94 27.82
N GLU A 177 -6.07 0.93 27.60
CA GLU A 177 -5.44 1.69 26.52
C GLU A 177 -5.95 1.23 25.14
N ARG A 178 -6.08 -0.09 24.94
CA ARG A 178 -6.67 -0.66 23.72
C ARG A 178 -8.13 -0.24 23.55
N ALA A 179 -8.91 -0.30 24.63
CA ALA A 179 -10.31 0.10 24.61
C ALA A 179 -10.48 1.59 24.31
N GLU A 180 -9.65 2.45 24.90
CA GLU A 180 -9.64 3.88 24.64
C GLU A 180 -9.32 4.20 23.17
N LYS A 181 -8.28 3.57 22.61
CA LYS A 181 -7.93 3.71 21.18
C LYS A 181 -9.11 3.30 20.28
N GLN A 182 -9.76 2.18 20.57
CA GLN A 182 -10.91 1.73 19.78
C GLN A 182 -12.14 2.61 19.97
N PHE A 183 -12.38 3.10 21.19
CA PHE A 183 -13.47 4.02 21.49
C PHE A 183 -13.31 5.34 20.73
N GLN A 184 -12.09 5.90 20.70
CA GLN A 184 -11.77 7.09 19.93
C GLN A 184 -12.03 6.88 18.43
N LEU A 185 -11.56 5.75 17.86
CA LEU A 185 -11.80 5.41 16.45
C LEU A 185 -13.30 5.27 16.12
N VAL A 186 -14.07 4.66 17.01
CA VAL A 186 -15.53 4.50 16.87
C VAL A 186 -16.24 5.85 16.95
N ALA A 187 -15.80 6.74 17.84
CA ALA A 187 -16.35 8.09 17.98
C ALA A 187 -16.07 8.95 16.73
N GLU A 188 -14.84 8.95 16.25
CA GLU A 188 -14.42 9.63 15.02
C GLU A 188 -15.19 9.10 13.80
N ALA A 189 -15.34 7.76 13.67
CA ALA A 189 -16.13 7.15 12.61
C ALA A 189 -17.59 7.60 12.64
N TYR A 190 -18.19 7.69 13.83
CA TYR A 190 -19.55 8.20 13.98
C TYR A 190 -19.66 9.68 13.63
N GLU A 191 -18.70 10.51 14.04
CA GLU A 191 -18.70 11.95 13.71
C GLU A 191 -18.68 12.18 12.20
N VAL A 192 -17.87 11.42 11.46
CA VAL A 192 -17.78 11.55 10.00
C VAL A 192 -19.01 10.97 9.30
N LEU A 193 -19.50 9.80 9.72
CA LEU A 193 -20.56 9.09 9.01
C LEU A 193 -21.98 9.54 9.39
N SER A 194 -22.16 10.21 10.53
CA SER A 194 -23.47 10.69 10.99
C SER A 194 -23.86 12.06 10.43
N ASP A 195 -22.89 12.81 9.90
CA ASP A 195 -23.10 14.09 9.22
C ASP A 195 -23.09 13.88 7.71
N ASP A 196 -24.16 14.31 7.03
CA ASP A 196 -24.34 14.05 5.60
C ASP A 196 -23.27 14.75 4.74
N GLU A 197 -22.78 15.93 5.13
CA GLU A 197 -21.75 16.66 4.39
C GLU A 197 -20.38 15.99 4.56
N LYS A 198 -20.00 15.67 5.80
CA LYS A 198 -18.75 14.96 6.12
C LYS A 198 -18.73 13.57 5.49
N ARG A 199 -19.84 12.84 5.54
CA ARG A 199 -19.98 11.52 4.90
C ARG A 199 -19.80 11.62 3.39
N GLN A 200 -20.41 12.62 2.76
CA GLN A 200 -20.24 12.83 1.32
C GLN A 200 -18.78 13.17 0.95
N LYS A 201 -18.11 14.03 1.72
CA LYS A 201 -16.67 14.32 1.52
C LYS A 201 -15.82 13.05 1.66
N TYR A 202 -16.08 12.27 2.72
CA TYR A 202 -15.42 11.00 2.96
C TYR A 202 -15.64 10.01 1.81
N ASP A 203 -16.87 9.88 1.32
CA ASP A 203 -17.23 8.98 0.22
C ASP A 203 -16.59 9.41 -1.11
N ARG A 204 -16.31 10.71 -1.30
CA ARG A 204 -15.55 11.24 -2.45
C ARG A 204 -14.03 11.13 -2.29
N GLY A 205 -13.52 10.65 -1.15
CA GLY A 205 -12.08 10.59 -0.85
C GLY A 205 -11.45 11.96 -0.56
N GLU A 206 -12.29 12.97 -0.31
CA GLU A 206 -11.85 14.30 0.14
C GLU A 206 -11.44 14.24 1.61
N ASP A 207 -10.58 15.17 2.01
CA ASP A 207 -10.19 15.28 3.41
C ASP A 207 -11.37 15.83 4.23
N VAL A 208 -11.85 15.04 5.19
CA VAL A 208 -12.97 15.41 6.07
C VAL A 208 -12.49 16.39 7.14
N PHE A 209 -11.19 16.39 7.45
CA PHE A 209 -10.56 17.25 8.44
C PHE A 209 -9.46 18.09 7.77
N PRO A 210 -9.81 19.10 6.96
CA PRO A 210 -8.86 19.87 6.15
C PRO A 210 -7.76 20.61 6.95
N ASN A 211 -7.93 20.76 8.27
CA ASN A 211 -6.93 21.37 9.17
C ASN A 211 -6.03 20.37 9.90
N GLN A 212 -6.08 19.08 9.58
CA GLN A 212 -5.26 18.03 10.22
C GLN A 212 -4.26 17.39 9.23
N GLY A 213 -3.89 18.10 8.17
CA GLY A 213 -2.94 17.63 7.17
C GLY A 213 -1.52 18.20 7.37
N GLY A 214 -0.67 17.47 8.10
CA GLY A 214 0.78 17.67 8.06
C GLY A 214 1.53 17.37 9.37
N GLY A 215 2.38 16.34 9.34
CA GLY A 215 3.44 16.14 10.34
C GLY A 215 3.12 15.13 11.44
N GLY A 216 3.91 14.07 11.50
CA GLY A 216 3.98 13.22 12.68
C GLY A 216 4.50 13.99 13.89
N GLY A 217 4.11 13.55 15.09
CA GLY A 217 4.73 13.95 16.35
C GLY A 217 4.21 15.26 16.94
N GLN A 218 3.43 15.10 18.01
CA GLN A 218 3.35 15.98 19.18
C GLN A 218 3.10 17.50 19.01
N GLN A 219 2.08 17.93 19.77
CA GLN A 219 1.78 19.29 20.24
C GLN A 219 1.22 20.31 19.23
N HIS A 220 -0.12 20.33 19.17
CA HIS A 220 -0.98 21.54 19.30
C HIS A 220 -2.44 21.02 19.48
N HIS A 221 -2.90 20.60 20.67
CA HIS A 221 -3.40 21.45 21.75
C HIS A 221 -4.01 22.80 21.33
N GLN A 222 -5.01 22.77 20.45
CA GLN A 222 -6.12 23.73 20.41
C GLN A 222 -7.36 22.99 19.87
N GLY A 223 -8.06 22.28 20.76
CA GLY A 223 -9.29 21.55 20.44
C GLY A 223 -9.60 20.35 21.34
N PHE A 224 -8.59 19.75 21.97
CA PHE A 224 -8.76 18.60 22.89
C PHE A 224 -7.73 18.62 24.03
N GLY A 225 -7.62 19.78 24.69
CA GLY A 225 -6.88 19.96 25.95
C GLY A 225 -7.86 20.11 27.10
N GLY A 226 -8.67 19.07 27.33
CA GLY A 226 -9.67 19.05 28.40
C GLY A 226 -10.76 18.04 28.10
N ASN A 227 -10.70 16.88 28.73
CA ASN A 227 -11.81 15.91 28.76
C ASN A 227 -13.13 16.64 29.09
N PRO A 228 -14.08 16.77 28.15
CA PRO A 228 -15.39 17.31 28.47
C PRO A 228 -16.31 16.24 29.09
N PHE A 229 -15.86 14.97 29.14
CA PHE A 229 -16.58 13.87 29.78
C PHE A 229 -16.38 13.83 31.30
N PHE A 230 -15.42 14.57 31.86
CA PHE A 230 -15.03 14.51 33.28
C PHE A 230 -14.69 15.89 33.90
N ARG A 231 -15.50 16.94 33.73
CA ARG A 231 -15.69 17.99 34.77
C ARG A 231 -16.68 19.08 34.36
N GLN A 232 -17.79 19.13 35.13
CA GLN A 232 -18.47 20.33 35.64
C GLN A 232 -18.73 21.52 34.68
N GLY A 233 -19.99 21.58 34.19
CA GLY A 233 -20.70 22.84 33.95
C GLY A 233 -21.01 23.20 32.50
N GLY A 234 -22.25 22.99 32.06
CA GLY A 234 -22.84 23.80 30.97
C GLY A 234 -23.11 23.13 29.62
N GLN A 235 -23.70 21.94 29.60
CA GLN A 235 -24.67 21.38 28.61
C GLN A 235 -24.55 19.86 28.64
N GLN A 236 -25.42 19.22 29.42
CA GLN A 236 -25.47 17.77 29.55
C GLN A 236 -26.02 17.15 28.25
N PHE A 237 -25.18 16.45 27.49
CA PHE A 237 -25.67 15.37 26.63
C PHE A 237 -26.07 14.20 27.54
N HIS A 238 -27.33 14.21 27.98
CA HIS A 238 -27.91 13.15 28.78
C HIS A 238 -28.15 11.93 27.91
N PHE A 239 -27.27 10.93 27.99
CA PHE A 239 -27.55 9.60 27.44
C PHE A 239 -28.41 8.82 28.44
N ARG A 240 -29.73 8.86 28.24
CA ARG A 240 -30.68 7.98 28.93
C ARG A 240 -30.67 6.62 28.23
N PHE A 241 -29.89 5.68 28.76
CA PHE A 241 -30.03 4.27 28.42
C PHE A 241 -31.19 3.73 29.26
N GLY A 242 -32.37 3.63 28.65
CA GLY A 242 -33.55 2.95 29.20
C GLY A 242 -33.55 1.48 28.88
#